data_AF-A0A3Q9FAR8-F1
#
_entry.id   AF-A0A3Q9FAR8-F1
#
_cell.length_a   1.000
_cell.length_b   1.000
_cell.length_c   1.000
_cell.angle_alpha   90.00
_cell.angle_beta   90.00
_cell.angle_gamma   90.00
#
_symmetry.space_group_name_H-M   'P 1'
#
loop_
_entity.id
_entity.type
_entity.pdbx_description
1 polymer ?
#
loop_
_entity_poly.entity_id
_entity_poly.type
_entity_poly.pdbx_seq_one_letter_code
_entity_poly.pdbx_strand_id
1 'polypeptide(L)'
;VFWRIFLFYFLSLTFIGLLVPYNSPKLLGSSTASASPFVIAIQNGGIRVLPSIFNAVILISVISVGNSAVYGCSRTVQSLGAQGLGPEILAYVDRKGRPLAGLAMSFVFGLLCFLSAYKDQGDVFNWLLSVSALATVFLWINIGICHLRFRMALRLAGRSTDELVFAAVPGIYGSLYSIALLLVVLGLQLWVALFPIGAKKPTASYFFQHYLGAVVILVFYLGHKIYYRNWRLYVPLQDIDLDSGRRDVDIELLKMEMKEDERREREKPWYKRLWNYWC
;
A
#
# COMPACT_ATOMS: atom_id res chain seq x y z
N VAL A 1 13.21 4.40 -8.18
CA VAL A 1 11.93 5.02 -7.72
C VAL A 1 12.14 6.01 -6.59
N PHE A 2 13.01 5.66 -5.63
CA PHE A 2 13.40 6.48 -4.47
C PHE A 2 13.66 7.95 -4.80
N TRP A 3 14.60 8.26 -5.71
CA TRP A 3 14.96 9.64 -6.05
C TRP A 3 13.80 10.45 -6.62
N ARG A 4 12.89 9.82 -7.37
CA ARG A 4 11.68 10.49 -7.87
C ARG A 4 10.75 10.85 -6.73
N ILE A 5 10.51 9.94 -5.79
CA ILE A 5 9.68 10.23 -4.61
C ILE A 5 10.35 11.32 -3.78
N PHE A 6 11.64 11.18 -3.46
CA PHE A 6 12.36 12.16 -2.67
C PHE A 6 12.29 13.56 -3.31
N LEU A 7 12.71 13.70 -4.57
CA LEU A 7 12.72 15.00 -5.24
C LEU A 7 11.30 15.54 -5.42
N PHE A 8 10.36 14.79 -5.98
CA PHE A 8 9.04 15.34 -6.28
C PHE A 8 8.19 15.56 -5.03
N TYR A 9 8.31 14.75 -3.98
CA TYR A 9 7.49 14.89 -2.77
C TYR A 9 8.13 15.84 -1.77
N PHE A 10 9.40 15.64 -1.38
CA PHE A 10 10.02 16.51 -0.37
C PHE A 10 10.19 17.93 -0.88
N LEU A 11 10.65 18.12 -2.12
CA LEU A 11 10.87 19.45 -2.65
C LEU A 11 9.54 20.21 -2.81
N SER A 12 8.51 19.55 -3.37
CA SER A 12 7.21 20.20 -3.55
C SER A 12 6.54 20.53 -2.22
N LEU A 13 6.56 19.61 -1.25
CA LEU A 13 6.03 19.86 0.09
C LEU A 13 6.81 20.95 0.83
N THR A 14 8.13 21.04 0.64
CA THR A 14 8.95 22.11 1.21
C THR A 14 8.52 23.47 0.65
N PHE A 15 8.37 23.60 -0.67
CA PHE A 15 7.90 24.85 -1.28
C PHE A 15 6.49 25.22 -0.82
N ILE A 16 5.58 24.25 -0.70
CA ILE A 16 4.23 24.51 -0.18
C ILE A 16 4.28 24.97 1.26
N GLY A 17 5.08 24.32 2.11
CA GLY A 17 5.23 24.71 3.51
C GLY A 17 5.75 26.13 3.70
N LEU A 18 6.55 26.63 2.74
CA LEU A 18 7.00 28.03 2.72
C LEU A 18 5.95 29.00 2.15
N LEU A 19 5.10 28.55 1.22
CA LEU A 19 4.12 29.39 0.52
C LEU A 19 2.74 29.45 1.18
N VAL A 20 2.39 28.45 1.99
CA VAL A 20 1.08 28.35 2.64
C VAL A 20 1.27 28.27 4.15
N PRO A 21 0.74 29.24 4.91
CA PRO A 21 0.87 29.22 6.36
C PRO A 21 0.04 28.08 6.96
N TYR A 22 0.60 27.37 7.94
CA TYR A 22 0.00 26.18 8.56
C TYR A 22 -1.34 26.45 9.26
N ASN A 23 -1.60 27.71 9.64
CA ASN A 23 -2.82 28.18 10.30
C ASN A 23 -3.86 28.73 9.32
N SER A 24 -3.67 28.56 8.00
CA SER A 24 -4.62 29.05 7.01
C SER A 24 -6.00 28.39 7.18
N PRO A 25 -7.09 29.16 7.32
CA PRO A 25 -8.44 28.60 7.43
C PRO A 25 -8.87 27.86 6.15
N LYS A 26 -8.20 28.10 5.01
CA LYS A 26 -8.44 27.35 3.77
C LYS A 26 -7.93 25.91 3.81
N LEU A 27 -7.01 25.57 4.73
CA LEU A 27 -6.52 24.21 4.96
C LEU A 27 -7.46 23.41 5.88
N LEU A 28 -8.13 24.10 6.80
CA LEU A 28 -8.94 23.51 7.87
C LEU A 28 -10.42 23.61 7.51
N GLY A 29 -10.96 22.58 6.85
CA GLY A 29 -12.42 22.38 6.78
C GLY A 29 -13.08 22.30 5.40
N SER A 30 -12.33 22.21 4.30
CA SER A 30 -12.90 21.91 2.99
C SER A 30 -12.52 20.50 2.57
N SER A 31 -13.48 19.57 2.57
CA SER A 31 -13.37 18.23 1.95
C SER A 31 -13.40 18.27 0.42
N THR A 32 -13.44 19.47 -0.17
CA THR A 32 -13.36 19.72 -1.61
C THR A 32 -11.92 19.81 -2.12
N ALA A 33 -11.70 19.45 -3.39
CA ALA A 33 -10.41 19.58 -4.09
C ALA A 33 -9.80 21.00 -4.01
N SER A 34 -10.63 22.01 -3.77
CA SER A 34 -10.27 23.41 -3.55
C SER A 34 -9.41 23.66 -2.29
N ALA A 35 -9.34 22.73 -1.34
CA ALA A 35 -8.45 22.79 -0.18
C ALA A 35 -7.03 22.28 -0.46
N SER A 36 -6.72 21.83 -1.69
CA SER A 36 -5.37 21.37 -2.03
C SER A 36 -4.34 22.48 -1.76
N PRO A 37 -3.31 22.24 -0.92
CA PRO A 37 -2.29 23.25 -0.61
C PRO A 37 -1.57 23.78 -1.87
N PHE A 38 -1.43 22.95 -2.90
CA PHE A 38 -0.90 23.37 -4.21
C PHE A 38 -1.77 24.43 -4.87
N VAL A 39 -3.10 24.26 -4.83
CA VAL A 39 -4.06 25.19 -5.43
C VAL A 39 -4.10 26.48 -4.60
N ILE A 40 -4.03 26.38 -3.27
CA ILE A 40 -4.01 27.55 -2.37
C ILE A 40 -2.74 28.38 -2.59
N ALA A 41 -1.56 27.76 -2.73
CA ALA A 41 -0.31 28.45 -3.00
C ALA A 41 -0.39 29.27 -4.31
N ILE A 42 -0.97 28.68 -5.35
CA ILE A 42 -1.14 29.34 -6.66
C ILE A 42 -2.15 30.50 -6.57
N GLN A 43 -3.26 30.32 -5.85
CA GLN A 43 -4.23 31.38 -5.61
C GLN A 43 -3.61 32.56 -4.85
N ASN A 44 -2.81 32.28 -3.82
CA ASN A 44 -2.08 33.30 -3.08
C ASN A 44 -1.06 34.03 -3.96
N GLY A 45 -0.47 33.34 -4.94
CA GLY A 45 0.40 33.93 -5.96
C GLY A 45 -0.32 34.81 -7.01
N GLY A 46 -1.65 34.95 -6.95
CA GLY A 46 -2.42 35.87 -7.79
C GLY A 46 -2.65 35.42 -9.25
N ILE A 47 -2.26 34.19 -9.61
CA ILE A 47 -2.40 33.68 -10.98
C ILE A 47 -3.82 33.15 -11.19
N ARG A 48 -4.64 33.87 -11.99
CA ARG A 48 -6.09 33.59 -12.11
C ARG A 48 -6.45 32.28 -12.82
N VAL A 49 -5.70 31.88 -13.84
CA VAL A 49 -6.05 30.73 -14.70
C VAL A 49 -5.47 29.41 -14.18
N LEU A 50 -4.31 29.48 -13.53
CA LEU A 50 -3.54 28.31 -13.13
C LEU A 50 -4.26 27.37 -12.13
N PRO A 51 -5.06 27.85 -11.16
CA PRO A 51 -5.87 26.99 -10.29
C PRO A 51 -6.81 26.05 -11.06
N SER A 52 -7.46 26.53 -12.11
CA SER A 52 -8.40 25.74 -12.90
C SER A 52 -7.68 24.65 -13.71
N ILE A 53 -6.50 24.95 -14.25
CA ILE A 53 -5.66 23.96 -14.95
C ILE A 53 -5.23 22.88 -13.96
N PHE A 54 -4.75 23.26 -12.77
CA PHE A 54 -4.34 22.30 -11.74
C PHE A 54 -5.50 21.41 -11.29
N ASN A 55 -6.69 21.97 -11.07
CA ASN A 55 -7.88 21.18 -10.74
C ASN A 55 -8.25 20.18 -11.85
N ALA A 56 -8.14 20.57 -13.13
CA ALA A 56 -8.36 19.65 -14.26
C ALA A 56 -7.33 18.51 -14.28
N VAL A 57 -6.05 18.81 -14.03
CA VAL A 57 -4.99 17.80 -13.95
C VAL A 57 -5.21 16.84 -12.77
N ILE A 58 -5.61 17.36 -11.60
CA ILE A 58 -5.97 16.55 -10.44
C ILE A 58 -7.13 15.62 -10.78
N LEU A 59 -8.17 16.12 -11.46
CA LEU A 59 -9.32 15.32 -11.86
C LEU A 59 -8.92 14.17 -12.80
N ILE A 60 -8.13 14.45 -13.83
CA ILE A 60 -7.60 13.44 -14.76
C ILE A 60 -6.78 12.40 -14.00
N SER A 61 -5.94 12.85 -13.06
CA SER A 61 -5.08 11.98 -12.25
C SER A 61 -5.92 11.05 -11.36
N VAL A 62 -6.97 11.56 -10.71
CA VAL A 62 -7.87 10.77 -9.87
C VAL A 62 -8.63 9.72 -10.69
N ILE A 63 -9.11 10.09 -11.89
CA ILE A 63 -9.78 9.13 -12.79
C ILE A 63 -8.81 8.02 -13.21
N SER A 64 -7.56 8.37 -13.53
CA SER A 64 -6.51 7.40 -13.89
C SER A 64 -6.21 6.42 -12.75
N VAL A 65 -6.04 6.92 -11.53
CA VAL A 65 -5.84 6.09 -10.32
C VAL A 65 -7.05 5.21 -10.06
N GLY A 66 -8.28 5.72 -10.24
CA GLY A 66 -9.51 4.95 -10.10
C GLY A 66 -9.57 3.76 -11.07
N ASN A 67 -9.23 3.97 -12.34
CA ASN A 67 -9.18 2.89 -13.33
C ASN A 67 -8.12 1.82 -12.97
N SER A 68 -6.95 2.25 -12.52
CA SER A 68 -5.90 1.34 -12.03
C SER A 68 -6.32 0.55 -10.79
N ALA A 69 -7.03 1.18 -9.85
CA ALA A 69 -7.54 0.54 -8.65
C ALA A 69 -8.58 -0.55 -8.96
N VAL A 70 -9.51 -0.30 -9.89
CA VAL A 70 -10.48 -1.31 -10.36
C VAL A 70 -9.78 -2.47 -11.06
N TYR A 71 -8.80 -2.16 -11.92
CA TYR A 71 -7.99 -3.16 -12.59
C TYR A 71 -7.21 -4.05 -11.60
N GLY A 72 -6.60 -3.45 -10.58
CA GLY A 72 -5.84 -4.14 -9.54
C GLY A 72 -6.73 -4.99 -8.64
N CYS A 73 -7.82 -4.43 -8.11
CA CYS A 73 -8.74 -5.14 -7.23
C CYS A 73 -9.31 -6.39 -7.90
N SER A 74 -9.81 -6.25 -9.13
CA SER A 74 -10.45 -7.35 -9.86
C SER A 74 -9.51 -8.55 -10.10
N ARG A 75 -8.22 -8.31 -10.34
CA ARG A 75 -7.20 -9.37 -10.51
C ARG A 75 -6.71 -9.95 -9.21
N THR A 76 -6.52 -9.15 -8.17
CA THR A 76 -6.13 -9.65 -6.84
C THR A 76 -7.20 -10.62 -6.32
N VAL A 77 -8.48 -10.26 -6.49
CA VAL A 77 -9.61 -11.09 -6.08
C VAL A 77 -9.70 -12.37 -6.93
N GLN A 78 -9.46 -12.27 -8.24
CA GLN A 78 -9.44 -13.45 -9.09
C GLN A 78 -8.29 -14.41 -8.76
N SER A 79 -7.10 -13.87 -8.48
CA SER A 79 -5.94 -14.65 -8.05
C SER A 79 -6.22 -15.38 -6.73
N LEU A 80 -6.94 -14.73 -5.80
CA LEU A 80 -7.38 -15.36 -4.56
C LEU A 80 -8.28 -16.58 -4.82
N GLY A 81 -9.25 -16.46 -5.73
CA GLY A 81 -10.11 -17.58 -6.12
C GLY A 81 -9.35 -18.68 -6.84
N ALA A 82 -8.47 -18.32 -7.79
CA ALA A 82 -7.70 -19.27 -8.59
C ALA A 82 -6.72 -20.11 -7.76
N GLN A 83 -6.19 -19.55 -6.67
CA GLN A 83 -5.32 -20.25 -5.72
C GLN A 83 -6.09 -21.09 -4.68
N GLY A 84 -7.42 -21.15 -4.77
CA GLY A 84 -8.26 -21.85 -3.78
C GLY A 84 -8.33 -21.17 -2.41
N LEU A 85 -7.84 -19.93 -2.31
CA LEU A 85 -7.85 -19.13 -1.08
C LEU A 85 -9.16 -18.35 -0.89
N GLY A 86 -9.98 -18.23 -1.94
CA GLY A 86 -11.31 -17.63 -1.95
C GLY A 86 -12.35 -18.51 -2.66
N PRO A 87 -13.66 -18.20 -2.56
CA PRO A 87 -14.71 -18.96 -3.22
C PRO A 87 -14.46 -19.11 -4.72
N GLU A 88 -14.80 -20.26 -5.30
CA GLU A 88 -14.52 -20.59 -6.71
C GLU A 88 -15.15 -19.59 -7.69
N ILE A 89 -16.25 -18.94 -7.31
CA ILE A 89 -16.89 -17.89 -8.13
C ILE A 89 -15.95 -16.71 -8.41
N LEU A 90 -14.98 -16.45 -7.51
CA LEU A 90 -14.00 -15.38 -7.69
C LEU A 90 -12.96 -15.75 -8.75
N ALA A 91 -12.69 -17.04 -8.98
CA ALA A 91 -11.74 -17.51 -9.97
C ALA A 91 -12.23 -17.34 -11.42
N TYR A 92 -13.54 -17.11 -11.61
CA TYR A 92 -14.16 -17.04 -12.94
C TYR A 92 -13.61 -15.89 -13.79
N VAL A 93 -13.23 -16.22 -15.01
CA VAL A 93 -12.76 -15.28 -16.03
C VAL A 93 -13.60 -15.44 -17.29
N ASP A 94 -14.15 -14.34 -17.80
CA ASP A 94 -14.91 -14.32 -19.05
C ASP A 94 -14.01 -14.62 -20.27
N ARG A 95 -14.61 -15.00 -21.41
CA ARG A 95 -13.93 -15.30 -22.68
C ARG A 95 -13.00 -14.19 -23.16
N LYS A 96 -13.23 -12.94 -22.75
CA LYS A 96 -12.38 -11.77 -23.04
C LYS A 96 -11.25 -11.55 -22.01
N GLY A 97 -11.00 -12.50 -21.12
CA GLY A 97 -9.95 -12.40 -20.08
C GLY A 97 -10.32 -11.49 -18.91
N ARG A 98 -11.62 -11.27 -18.66
CA ARG A 98 -12.09 -10.30 -17.64
C ARG A 98 -12.59 -11.03 -16.38
N PRO A 99 -12.02 -10.76 -15.20
CA PRO A 99 -12.53 -11.31 -13.94
C PRO A 99 -13.83 -10.61 -13.50
N LEU A 100 -14.98 -11.18 -13.87
CA LEU A 100 -16.28 -10.53 -13.67
C LEU A 100 -16.65 -10.39 -12.20
N ALA A 101 -16.41 -11.42 -11.37
CA ALA A 101 -16.72 -11.37 -9.95
C ALA A 101 -15.93 -10.27 -9.22
N GLY A 102 -14.63 -10.16 -9.49
CA GLY A 102 -13.78 -9.10 -8.95
C GLY A 102 -14.17 -7.70 -9.44
N LEU A 103 -14.62 -7.58 -10.69
CA LEU A 103 -15.13 -6.32 -11.25
C LEU A 103 -16.46 -5.91 -10.61
N ALA A 104 -17.40 -6.84 -10.46
CA ALA A 104 -18.67 -6.61 -9.78
C ALA A 104 -18.45 -6.18 -8.33
N MET A 105 -17.54 -6.84 -7.61
CA MET A 105 -17.17 -6.44 -6.25
C MET A 105 -16.62 -5.01 -6.22
N SER A 106 -15.73 -4.67 -7.15
CA SER A 106 -15.18 -3.31 -7.28
C SER A 106 -16.28 -2.27 -7.52
N PHE A 107 -17.28 -2.58 -8.36
CA PHE A 107 -18.41 -1.68 -8.61
C PHE A 107 -19.34 -1.53 -7.41
N VAL A 108 -19.62 -2.62 -6.67
CA VAL A 108 -20.44 -2.56 -5.45
C VAL A 108 -19.80 -1.63 -4.42
N PHE A 109 -18.50 -1.75 -4.16
CA PHE A 109 -17.79 -0.81 -3.30
C PHE A 109 -17.69 0.60 -3.93
N GLY A 110 -17.65 0.68 -5.26
CA GLY A 110 -17.73 1.93 -6.00
C GLY A 110 -19.03 2.71 -5.75
N LEU A 111 -20.15 2.04 -5.45
CA LEU A 111 -21.42 2.69 -5.08
C LEU A 111 -21.30 3.53 -3.80
N LEU A 112 -20.28 3.30 -2.97
CA LEU A 112 -19.98 4.16 -1.83
C LEU A 112 -19.67 5.61 -2.27
N CYS A 113 -19.40 5.87 -3.55
CA CYS A 113 -19.27 7.22 -4.08
C CYS A 113 -20.54 8.08 -3.87
N PHE A 114 -21.73 7.46 -3.79
CA PHE A 114 -22.98 8.17 -3.51
C PHE A 114 -22.99 8.83 -2.12
N LEU A 115 -22.11 8.39 -1.21
CA LEU A 115 -21.93 9.03 0.08
C LEU A 115 -21.33 10.44 -0.04
N SER A 116 -20.80 10.83 -1.21
CA SER A 116 -20.42 12.23 -1.49
C SER A 116 -21.62 13.19 -1.49
N ALA A 117 -22.85 12.70 -1.70
CA ALA A 117 -24.06 13.51 -1.63
C ALA A 117 -24.62 13.65 -0.19
N TYR A 118 -23.98 13.00 0.80
CA TYR A 118 -24.39 13.04 2.19
C TYR A 118 -23.96 14.35 2.88
N LYS A 119 -24.75 14.79 3.87
CA LYS A 119 -24.55 16.06 4.58
C LYS A 119 -23.18 16.13 5.28
N ASP A 120 -22.72 15.01 5.85
CA ASP A 120 -21.42 14.90 6.53
C ASP A 120 -20.38 14.14 5.67
N GLN A 121 -20.28 14.49 4.38
CA GLN A 121 -19.34 13.86 3.43
C GLN A 121 -17.89 13.83 3.94
N GLY A 122 -17.47 14.83 4.72
CA GLY A 122 -16.10 14.91 5.26
C GLY A 122 -15.82 13.82 6.28
N ASP A 123 -16.78 13.51 7.15
CA ASP A 123 -16.65 12.44 8.12
C ASP A 123 -16.61 11.08 7.43
N VAL A 124 -17.52 10.83 6.48
CA VAL A 124 -17.50 9.57 5.72
C VAL A 124 -16.18 9.40 4.95
N PHE A 125 -15.66 10.47 4.35
CA PHE A 125 -14.37 10.43 3.68
C PHE A 125 -13.24 10.05 4.66
N ASN A 126 -13.23 10.65 5.86
CA ASN A 126 -12.25 10.31 6.90
C ASN A 126 -12.34 8.85 7.36
N TRP A 127 -13.56 8.28 7.42
CA TRP A 127 -13.76 6.86 7.73
C TRP A 127 -13.16 5.98 6.63
N LEU A 128 -13.46 6.24 5.36
CA LEU A 128 -12.92 5.47 4.23
C LEU A 128 -11.40 5.58 4.13
N LEU A 129 -10.87 6.79 4.35
CA LEU A 129 -9.43 7.06 4.37
C LEU A 129 -8.74 6.26 5.48
N SER A 130 -9.30 6.24 6.69
CA SER A 130 -8.76 5.48 7.82
C SER A 130 -8.75 3.99 7.53
N VAL A 131 -9.83 3.45 6.96
CA VAL A 131 -9.90 2.03 6.56
C VAL A 131 -8.80 1.69 5.56
N SER A 132 -8.63 2.48 4.51
CA SER A 132 -7.61 2.27 3.49
C SER A 132 -6.18 2.36 4.05
N ALA A 133 -5.92 3.34 4.93
CA ALA A 133 -4.62 3.53 5.55
C ALA A 133 -4.24 2.35 6.46
N LEU A 134 -5.16 1.93 7.35
CA LEU A 134 -4.92 0.78 8.22
C LEU A 134 -4.77 -0.51 7.40
N ALA A 135 -5.61 -0.74 6.38
CA ALA A 135 -5.48 -1.91 5.51
C ALA A 135 -4.10 -1.99 4.85
N THR A 136 -3.56 -0.84 4.43
CA THR A 136 -2.21 -0.76 3.85
C THR A 136 -1.13 -1.11 4.88
N VAL A 137 -1.23 -0.62 6.12
CA VAL A 137 -0.29 -0.96 7.20
C VAL A 137 -0.27 -2.47 7.45
N PHE A 138 -1.44 -3.09 7.60
CA PHE A 138 -1.54 -4.54 7.78
C PHE A 138 -1.01 -5.32 6.58
N LEU A 139 -1.26 -4.86 5.35
CA LEU A 139 -0.73 -5.47 4.13
C LEU A 139 0.80 -5.51 4.16
N TRP A 140 1.47 -4.39 4.48
CA TRP A 140 2.92 -4.32 4.55
C TRP A 140 3.52 -5.18 5.67
N ILE A 141 2.85 -5.26 6.83
CA ILE A 141 3.23 -6.19 7.90
C ILE A 141 3.20 -7.63 7.39
N ASN A 142 2.11 -8.03 6.72
CA ASN A 142 1.95 -9.39 6.18
C ASN A 142 3.01 -9.68 5.10
N ILE A 143 3.30 -8.74 4.20
CA ILE A 143 4.38 -8.88 3.21
C ILE A 143 5.72 -9.11 3.91
N GLY A 144 6.03 -8.35 4.96
CA GLY A 144 7.24 -8.54 5.76
C GLY A 144 7.32 -9.93 6.38
N ILE A 145 6.23 -10.42 6.97
CA ILE A 145 6.15 -11.75 7.58
C ILE A 145 6.32 -12.84 6.51
N CYS A 146 5.65 -12.73 5.36
CA CYS A 146 5.79 -13.65 4.23
C CYS A 146 7.25 -13.72 3.76
N HIS A 147 7.92 -12.57 3.61
CA HIS A 147 9.32 -12.54 3.22
C HIS A 147 10.24 -13.18 4.27
N LEU A 148 10.01 -12.93 5.57
CA LEU A 148 10.75 -13.57 6.66
C LEU A 148 10.59 -15.10 6.63
N ARG A 149 9.36 -15.60 6.51
CA ARG A 149 9.05 -17.03 6.46
C ARG A 149 9.62 -17.69 5.21
N PHE A 150 9.55 -17.02 4.05
CA PHE A 150 10.16 -17.48 2.81
C PHE A 150 11.68 -17.68 2.98
N ARG A 151 12.37 -16.71 3.59
CA ARG A 151 13.82 -16.84 3.87
C ARG A 151 14.14 -17.95 4.87
N MET A 152 13.26 -18.22 5.84
CA MET A 152 13.41 -19.34 6.77
C MET A 152 13.18 -20.70 6.07
N ALA A 153 12.18 -20.80 5.20
CA ALA A 153 11.89 -22.00 4.42
C ALA A 153 13.04 -22.35 3.47
N LEU A 154 13.60 -21.36 2.77
CA LEU A 154 14.79 -21.54 1.92
C LEU A 154 15.98 -22.10 2.71
N ARG A 155 16.25 -21.55 3.89
CA ARG A 155 17.33 -22.03 4.77
C ARG A 155 17.08 -23.45 5.25
N LEU A 156 15.83 -23.79 5.60
CA LEU A 156 15.45 -25.13 6.03
C LEU A 156 15.63 -26.17 4.90
N ALA A 157 15.34 -25.77 3.65
CA ALA A 157 15.56 -26.59 2.46
C ALA A 157 17.05 -26.66 2.03
N GLY A 158 17.98 -26.05 2.78
CA GLY A 158 19.40 -26.03 2.45
C GLY A 158 19.76 -25.16 1.24
N ARG A 159 18.87 -24.27 0.80
CA ARG A 159 19.08 -23.42 -0.38
C ARG A 159 19.61 -22.04 0.01
N SER A 160 20.55 -21.51 -0.78
CA SER A 160 21.12 -20.17 -0.56
C SER A 160 20.29 -19.09 -1.26
N THR A 161 20.52 -17.84 -0.90
CA THR A 161 19.84 -16.70 -1.55
C THR A 161 20.36 -16.39 -2.94
N ASP A 162 21.40 -17.09 -3.37
CA ASP A 162 22.09 -16.89 -4.66
C ASP A 162 21.34 -17.56 -5.81
N GLU A 163 20.33 -18.39 -5.51
CA GLU A 163 19.43 -18.95 -6.51
C GLU A 163 18.28 -18.02 -6.90
N LEU A 164 18.15 -16.89 -6.18
CA LEU A 164 17.08 -15.92 -6.38
C LEU A 164 17.52 -14.88 -7.40
N VAL A 165 16.67 -14.62 -8.39
CA VAL A 165 16.88 -13.56 -9.40
C VAL A 165 17.06 -12.19 -8.76
N PHE A 166 16.45 -11.97 -7.59
CA PHE A 166 16.60 -10.76 -6.81
C PHE A 166 16.67 -11.07 -5.32
N ALA A 167 17.74 -10.60 -4.68
CA ALA A 167 17.90 -10.64 -3.24
C ALA A 167 17.85 -9.21 -2.67
N ALA A 168 16.92 -8.97 -1.74
CA ALA A 168 16.83 -7.67 -1.08
C ALA A 168 18.12 -7.35 -0.32
N VAL A 169 18.70 -6.16 -0.57
CA VAL A 169 19.95 -5.67 0.04
C VAL A 169 19.94 -5.74 1.57
N PRO A 170 18.92 -5.22 2.30
CA PRO A 170 18.88 -5.32 3.77
C PRO A 170 18.40 -6.71 4.27
N GLY A 171 18.03 -7.61 3.37
CA GLY A 171 17.64 -8.99 3.65
C GLY A 171 16.58 -9.12 4.76
N ILE A 172 16.85 -10.02 5.71
CA ILE A 172 15.96 -10.34 6.84
C ILE A 172 15.84 -9.16 7.81
N TYR A 173 16.94 -8.45 8.07
CA TYR A 173 16.95 -7.32 9.01
C TYR A 173 16.06 -6.18 8.55
N GLY A 174 16.03 -5.90 7.23
CA GLY A 174 15.12 -4.91 6.66
C GLY A 174 13.65 -5.27 6.87
N SER A 175 13.30 -6.56 6.83
CA SER A 175 11.93 -7.03 7.09
C SER A 175 11.57 -6.97 8.56
N LEU A 176 12.50 -7.33 9.47
CA LEU A 176 12.28 -7.19 10.91
C LEU A 176 12.09 -5.73 11.30
N TYR A 177 12.92 -4.84 10.75
CA TYR A 177 12.81 -3.40 10.97
C TYR A 177 11.46 -2.85 10.48
N SER A 178 11.04 -3.20 9.26
CA SER A 178 9.76 -2.71 8.72
C SER A 178 8.56 -3.21 9.51
N ILE A 179 8.56 -4.49 9.90
CA ILE A 179 7.50 -5.06 10.76
C ILE A 179 7.46 -4.35 12.11
N ALA A 180 8.62 -4.19 12.77
CA ALA A 180 8.69 -3.53 14.07
C ALA A 180 8.20 -2.08 13.99
N LEU A 181 8.65 -1.31 12.99
CA LEU A 181 8.23 0.06 12.76
C LEU A 181 6.71 0.15 12.52
N LEU A 182 6.15 -0.71 11.68
CA LEU A 182 4.72 -0.72 11.38
C LEU A 182 3.87 -1.15 12.58
N LEU A 183 4.37 -2.05 13.43
CA LEU A 183 3.73 -2.40 14.70
C LEU A 183 3.73 -1.22 15.68
N VAL A 184 4.82 -0.47 15.76
CA VAL A 184 4.88 0.77 16.57
C VAL A 184 3.87 1.79 16.03
N VAL A 185 3.82 2.00 14.71
CA VAL A 185 2.84 2.90 14.08
C VAL A 185 1.41 2.45 14.37
N LEU A 186 1.11 1.15 14.28
CA LEU A 186 -0.21 0.61 14.60
C LEU A 186 -0.58 0.80 16.09
N GLY A 187 0.39 0.65 17.00
CA GLY A 187 0.22 0.92 18.42
C GLY A 187 -0.03 2.40 18.73
N LEU A 188 0.71 3.30 18.10
CA LEU A 188 0.49 4.75 18.19
C LEU A 188 -0.88 5.14 17.62
N GLN A 189 -1.28 4.54 16.49
CA GLN A 189 -2.60 4.78 15.91
C GLN A 189 -3.72 4.31 16.84
N LEU A 190 -3.57 3.16 17.50
CA LEU A 190 -4.50 2.67 18.51
C LEU A 190 -4.58 3.63 19.71
N TRP A 191 -3.42 4.11 20.18
CA TRP A 191 -3.35 5.08 21.27
C TRP A 191 -4.10 6.37 20.93
N VAL A 192 -3.85 6.96 19.75
CA VAL A 192 -4.53 8.17 19.30
C VAL A 192 -6.03 7.93 19.14
N ALA A 193 -6.44 6.75 18.64
CA ALA A 193 -7.85 6.39 18.49
C ALA A 193 -8.58 6.25 19.85
N LEU A 194 -7.89 5.81 20.91
CA LEU A 194 -8.46 5.69 22.25
C LEU A 194 -8.39 7.01 23.03
N PHE A 195 -7.27 7.73 22.94
CA PHE A 195 -7.00 8.97 23.65
C PHE A 195 -6.74 10.10 22.63
N PRO A 196 -7.80 10.71 22.08
CA PRO A 196 -7.67 11.83 21.17
C PRO A 196 -6.89 12.98 21.84
N ILE A 197 -5.96 13.57 21.11
CA ILE A 197 -5.16 14.69 21.59
C ILE A 197 -6.09 15.88 21.87
N GLY A 198 -6.19 16.29 23.14
CA GLY A 198 -7.06 17.40 23.58
C GLY A 198 -8.46 17.00 24.07
N ALA A 199 -8.83 15.71 24.00
CA ALA A 199 -10.10 15.24 24.55
C ALA A 199 -9.97 14.77 26.00
N LYS A 200 -10.93 15.14 26.86
CA LYS A 200 -10.96 14.72 28.27
C LYS A 200 -11.45 13.28 28.48
N LYS A 201 -12.11 12.67 27.48
CA LYS A 201 -12.70 11.32 27.56
C LYS A 201 -12.58 10.56 26.24
N PRO A 202 -12.36 9.24 26.28
CA PRO A 202 -12.46 8.37 25.11
C PRO A 202 -13.90 8.36 24.59
N THR A 203 -14.10 8.52 23.29
CA THR A 203 -15.41 8.47 22.64
C THR A 203 -15.43 7.33 21.61
N ALA A 204 -16.44 6.46 21.68
CA ALA A 204 -16.56 5.30 20.78
C ALA A 204 -16.59 5.71 19.30
N SER A 205 -17.30 6.78 18.95
CA SER A 205 -17.38 7.27 17.56
C SER A 205 -16.00 7.64 16.99
N TYR A 206 -15.14 8.28 17.79
CA TYR A 206 -13.79 8.64 17.38
C TYR A 206 -12.90 7.40 17.19
N PHE A 207 -13.01 6.43 18.10
CA PHE A 207 -12.30 5.17 17.98
C PHE A 207 -12.65 4.45 16.68
N PHE A 208 -13.95 4.29 16.38
CA PHE A 208 -14.36 3.65 15.13
C PHE A 208 -13.95 4.46 13.91
N GLN A 209 -14.10 5.79 13.93
CA GLN A 209 -13.66 6.65 12.82
C GLN A 209 -12.19 6.44 12.43
N HIS A 210 -11.30 6.27 13.43
CA HIS A 210 -9.86 6.15 13.21
C HIS A 210 -9.30 4.72 13.22
N TYR A 211 -10.07 3.73 13.67
CA TYR A 211 -9.62 2.34 13.84
C TYR A 211 -10.53 1.30 13.15
N LEU A 212 -11.55 1.72 12.39
CA LEU A 212 -12.46 0.81 11.67
C LEU A 212 -11.72 -0.19 10.77
N GLY A 213 -10.62 0.21 10.14
CA GLY A 213 -9.86 -0.67 9.25
C GLY A 213 -9.40 -1.96 9.93
N ALA A 214 -8.96 -1.89 11.19
CA ALA A 214 -8.56 -3.09 11.94
C ALA A 214 -9.75 -4.01 12.23
N VAL A 215 -10.92 -3.44 12.55
CA VAL A 215 -12.16 -4.18 12.78
C VAL A 215 -12.60 -4.89 11.50
N VAL A 216 -12.57 -4.19 10.37
CA VAL A 216 -12.92 -4.76 9.05
C VAL A 216 -11.98 -5.92 8.72
N ILE A 217 -10.67 -5.76 8.88
CA ILE A 217 -9.70 -6.83 8.65
C ILE A 217 -9.97 -8.04 9.55
N LEU A 218 -10.27 -7.82 10.82
CA LEU A 218 -10.60 -8.89 11.76
C LEU A 218 -11.86 -9.64 11.32
N VAL A 219 -12.91 -8.93 10.89
CA VAL A 219 -14.15 -9.55 10.38
C VAL A 219 -13.86 -10.39 9.13
N PHE A 220 -13.09 -9.87 8.16
CA PHE A 220 -12.73 -10.62 6.97
C PHE A 220 -11.86 -11.85 7.30
N TYR A 221 -10.92 -11.71 8.25
CA TYR A 221 -10.07 -12.80 8.70
C TYR A 221 -10.89 -13.91 9.39
N LEU A 222 -11.76 -13.55 10.33
CA LEU A 222 -12.64 -14.50 11.02
C LEU A 222 -13.63 -15.14 10.04
N GLY A 223 -14.21 -14.36 9.13
CA GLY A 223 -15.09 -14.87 8.07
C GLY A 223 -14.39 -15.91 7.19
N HIS A 224 -13.15 -15.65 6.77
CA HIS A 224 -12.32 -16.61 6.04
C HIS A 224 -12.08 -17.89 6.85
N LYS A 225 -11.70 -17.74 8.13
CA LYS A 225 -11.43 -18.88 9.03
C LYS A 225 -12.66 -19.75 9.28
N ILE A 226 -13.82 -19.15 9.44
CA ILE A 226 -15.09 -19.86 9.62
C ILE A 226 -15.49 -20.59 8.34
N TYR A 227 -15.36 -19.95 7.17
CA TYR A 227 -15.72 -20.53 5.88
C TYR A 227 -14.85 -21.74 5.52
N TYR A 228 -13.52 -21.59 5.61
CA TYR A 228 -12.57 -22.67 5.29
C TYR A 228 -12.36 -23.67 6.42
N ARG A 229 -12.89 -23.39 7.62
CA ARG A 229 -12.73 -24.18 8.85
C ARG A 229 -11.28 -24.54 9.20
N ASN A 230 -10.31 -23.84 8.62
CA ASN A 230 -8.89 -24.08 8.80
C ASN A 230 -8.31 -23.05 9.78
N TRP A 231 -8.25 -23.41 11.06
CA TRP A 231 -7.74 -22.56 12.13
C TRP A 231 -6.20 -22.48 12.18
N ARG A 232 -5.48 -23.07 11.22
CA ARG A 232 -4.02 -22.91 11.14
C ARG A 232 -3.66 -21.48 10.72
N LEU A 233 -2.97 -20.74 11.58
CA LEU A 233 -2.54 -19.37 11.32
C LEU A 233 -1.53 -19.26 10.17
N TYR A 234 -0.59 -20.21 10.11
CA TYR A 234 0.44 -20.26 9.08
C TYR A 234 0.69 -21.70 8.63
N VAL A 235 1.10 -21.86 7.38
CA VAL A 235 1.62 -23.13 6.84
C VAL A 235 2.97 -23.45 7.51
N PRO A 236 3.19 -24.66 8.06
CA PRO A 236 4.47 -25.07 8.63
C PRO A 236 5.63 -24.81 7.66
N LEU A 237 6.80 -24.41 8.16
CA LEU A 237 7.94 -24.01 7.30
C LEU A 237 8.37 -25.13 6.34
N GLN A 238 8.24 -26.39 6.77
CA GLN A 238 8.55 -27.59 5.98
C GLN A 238 7.55 -27.86 4.84
N ASP A 239 6.32 -27.36 4.96
CA ASP A 239 5.24 -27.57 3.98
C ASP A 239 5.15 -26.37 3.00
N ILE A 240 6.04 -25.39 3.11
CA ILE A 240 6.07 -24.24 2.20
C ILE A 240 6.66 -24.69 0.87
N ASP A 241 5.84 -24.64 -0.17
CA ASP A 241 6.25 -24.91 -1.54
C ASP A 241 7.17 -23.79 -2.07
N LEU A 242 8.39 -24.17 -2.47
CA LEU A 242 9.42 -23.27 -3.02
C LEU A 242 9.62 -23.45 -4.53
N ASP A 243 8.99 -24.48 -5.13
CA ASP A 243 9.31 -24.94 -6.49
C ASP A 243 8.16 -24.67 -7.47
N SER A 244 6.90 -24.76 -7.04
CA SER A 244 5.76 -24.54 -7.94
C SER A 244 5.73 -23.13 -8.53
N GLY A 245 5.63 -23.05 -9.87
CA GLY A 245 5.54 -21.79 -10.59
C GLY A 245 6.83 -20.97 -10.63
N ARG A 246 7.96 -21.54 -10.17
CA ARG A 246 9.28 -20.94 -10.35
C ARG A 246 9.60 -20.89 -11.84
N ARG A 247 10.13 -19.75 -12.29
CA ARG A 247 10.67 -19.64 -13.65
C ARG A 247 11.95 -20.47 -13.74
N ASP A 248 12.05 -21.35 -14.73
CA ASP A 248 13.30 -22.02 -15.04
C ASP A 248 14.32 -20.96 -15.50
N VAL A 249 15.31 -20.73 -14.66
CA VAL A 249 16.43 -19.83 -14.94
C VAL A 249 17.70 -20.63 -14.75
N ASP A 250 18.62 -20.51 -15.70
CA ASP A 250 19.96 -21.08 -15.55
C ASP A 250 20.65 -20.39 -14.37
N ILE A 251 20.77 -21.11 -13.26
CA ILE A 251 21.30 -20.60 -11.99
C ILE A 251 22.79 -20.24 -12.14
N GLU A 252 23.52 -20.94 -13.01
CA GLU A 252 24.94 -20.64 -13.24
C GLU A 252 25.10 -19.37 -14.07
N LEU A 253 24.27 -19.19 -15.10
CA LEU A 253 24.21 -17.93 -15.84
C LEU A 253 23.85 -16.75 -14.94
N LEU A 254 22.83 -16.92 -14.09
CA LEU A 254 22.41 -15.89 -13.14
C LEU A 254 23.56 -15.48 -12.20
N LYS A 255 24.28 -16.47 -11.62
CA LYS A 255 25.43 -16.19 -10.75
C LYS A 255 26.55 -15.47 -11.49
N MET A 256 26.77 -15.79 -12.76
CA MET A 256 27.77 -15.11 -13.59
C MET A 256 27.37 -13.65 -13.84
N GLU A 257 26.12 -13.40 -14.23
CA GLU A 257 25.57 -12.05 -14.43
C GLU A 257 25.66 -11.22 -13.15
N MET A 258 25.26 -11.77 -12.00
CA MET A 258 25.34 -11.08 -10.70
C MET A 258 26.78 -10.70 -10.34
N LYS A 259 27.75 -11.60 -10.54
CA LYS A 259 29.17 -11.32 -10.28
C LYS A 259 29.72 -10.26 -11.22
N GLU A 260 29.29 -10.25 -12.48
CA GLU A 260 29.68 -9.23 -13.44
C GLU A 260 29.12 -7.86 -13.07
N ASP A 261 27.85 -7.79 -12.66
CA ASP A 261 27.21 -6.58 -12.19
C ASP A 261 27.86 -6.03 -10.92
N GLU A 262 28.22 -6.90 -9.96
CA GLU A 262 28.99 -6.50 -8.77
C GLU A 262 30.36 -5.90 -9.12
N ARG A 263 31.06 -6.48 -10.10
CA ARG A 263 32.35 -5.93 -10.58
C ARG A 263 32.16 -4.57 -11.23
N ARG A 264 31.18 -4.45 -12.14
CA ARG A 264 30.81 -3.20 -12.81
C ARG A 264 30.41 -2.12 -11.80
N GLU A 265 29.73 -2.47 -10.71
CA GLU A 265 29.42 -1.53 -9.64
C GLU A 265 30.66 -1.12 -8.85
N ARG A 266 31.57 -2.04 -8.52
CA ARG A 266 32.81 -1.71 -7.79
C ARG A 266 33.73 -0.77 -8.57
N GLU A 267 33.74 -0.87 -9.89
CA GLU A 267 34.50 0.01 -10.79
C GLU A 267 33.91 1.42 -10.90
N LYS A 268 32.65 1.63 -10.50
CA LYS A 268 32.01 2.94 -10.57
C LYS A 268 32.54 3.88 -9.47
N PRO A 269 32.66 5.19 -9.77
CA PRO A 269 32.94 6.21 -8.76
C PRO A 269 31.98 6.16 -7.57
N TRP A 270 32.45 6.55 -6.39
CA TRP A 270 31.70 6.46 -5.14
C TRP A 270 30.31 7.15 -5.19
N TYR A 271 30.20 8.27 -5.91
CA TYR A 271 28.93 8.99 -6.06
C TYR A 271 27.91 8.24 -6.92
N LYS A 272 28.36 7.51 -7.96
CA LYS A 272 27.48 6.65 -8.78
C LYS A 272 27.06 5.41 -8.01
N ARG A 273 27.96 4.83 -7.22
CA ARG A 273 27.64 3.70 -6.33
C ARG A 273 26.59 4.11 -5.29
N LEU A 274 26.74 5.27 -4.68
CA LEU A 274 25.75 5.80 -3.74
C LEU A 274 24.40 6.02 -4.45
N TRP A 275 24.40 6.62 -5.64
CA TRP A 275 23.19 6.82 -6.43
C TRP A 275 22.48 5.49 -6.78
N ASN A 276 23.24 4.49 -7.22
CA ASN A 276 22.74 3.18 -7.61
C ASN A 276 22.29 2.34 -6.41
N TYR A 277 22.93 2.50 -5.24
CA TYR A 277 22.51 1.81 -4.02
C TYR A 277 21.06 2.11 -3.63
N TRP A 278 20.59 3.34 -3.90
CA TRP A 278 19.21 3.76 -3.62
C TRP A 278 18.24 3.53 -4.80
N CYS A 279 18.69 2.94 -5.91
CA CYS A 279 17.94 2.77 -7.15
C CYS A 279 17.68 1.30 -7.47
#